data_AF-A0A949NTJ7-F1
#
_entry.id   AF-A0A949NTJ7-F1
#
_cell.length_a   1.000
_cell.length_b   1.000
_cell.length_c   1.000
_cell.angle_alpha   90.00
_cell.angle_beta   90.00
_cell.angle_gamma   90.00
#
_symmetry.space_group_name_H-M   'P 1'
#
loop_
_entity.id
_entity.type
_entity.pdbx_description
1 polymer ?
#
loop_
_entity_poly.entity_id
_entity_poly.type
_entity_poly.pdbx_seq_one_letter_code
_entity_poly.pdbx_strand_id
1 'polypeptide(L)'
;MDCNSIPENTGRDQAGKFIKGQSGNPTGKPKGALHKATRAALALMEGQLEELTQVVINAALAGDMTATKIVFDKLIPQAKEAPIEPGAVTLPELSGASVPDAVAAIVHAVAEGSLPPGQGQQIVAMLDGYRKATELAEIEARLTALEQSAGGA
;
A
#
# COMPACT_ATOMS: atom_id res chain seq x y z
N MET A 1 24.39 49.03 18.54
CA MET A 1 23.67 49.23 17.26
C MET A 1 22.96 47.92 17.02
N ASP A 2 21.74 47.85 17.54
CA ASP A 2 21.13 46.57 17.89
C ASP A 2 20.12 46.24 16.79
N CYS A 3 20.61 45.62 15.72
CA CYS A 3 19.79 45.15 14.61
C CYS A 3 19.35 43.71 14.87
N ASN A 4 18.44 43.50 15.82
CA ASN A 4 17.74 42.21 15.92
C ASN A 4 16.28 42.39 16.37
N SER A 5 15.53 43.20 15.62
CA SER A 5 14.07 43.21 15.70
C SER A 5 13.53 42.09 14.82
N ILE A 6 13.35 40.89 15.40
CA ILE A 6 12.55 39.84 14.77
C ILE A 6 11.09 40.30 14.83
N PRO A 7 10.36 40.44 13.71
CA PRO A 7 8.93 40.66 13.80
C PRO A 7 8.27 39.38 14.32
N GLU A 8 7.79 39.45 15.56
CA GLU A 8 6.89 38.46 16.14
C GLU A 8 5.68 38.32 15.21
N ASN A 9 5.37 37.08 14.82
CA ASN A 9 4.22 36.67 13.99
C ASN A 9 4.42 36.49 12.48
N THR A 10 5.49 35.82 12.01
CA THR A 10 5.57 35.43 10.60
C THR A 10 4.91 34.09 10.27
N GLY A 11 4.55 33.24 11.25
CA GLY A 11 3.89 31.95 11.01
C GLY A 11 4.59 31.06 9.97
N ARG A 12 5.90 31.29 9.74
CA ARG A 12 6.70 30.74 8.65
C ARG A 12 8.03 30.20 9.18
N ASP A 13 8.52 29.13 8.56
CA ASP A 13 9.81 28.51 8.85
C ASP A 13 10.98 29.29 8.21
N GLN A 14 12.22 28.86 8.49
CA GLN A 14 13.43 29.49 7.95
C GLN A 14 13.55 29.37 6.41
N ALA A 15 12.74 28.52 5.78
CA ALA A 15 12.63 28.38 4.33
C ALA A 15 11.46 29.20 3.73
N GLY A 16 10.78 30.01 4.56
CA GLY A 16 9.65 30.85 4.16
C GLY A 16 8.32 30.12 3.98
N LYS A 17 8.23 28.83 4.32
CA LYS A 17 6.98 28.05 4.26
C LYS A 17 6.16 28.30 5.51
N PHE A 18 4.83 28.29 5.40
CA PHE A 18 3.98 28.39 6.58
C PHE A 18 4.20 27.19 7.53
N ILE A 19 4.34 27.47 8.81
CA ILE A 19 4.42 26.45 9.87
C ILE A 19 3.06 25.73 9.92
N LYS A 20 3.09 24.40 10.00
CA LYS A 20 1.88 23.57 10.09
C LYS A 20 1.03 24.04 11.29
N GLY A 21 -0.23 24.36 11.03
CA GLY A 21 -1.15 24.88 12.06
C GLY A 21 -1.10 26.39 12.27
N GLN A 22 -0.16 27.13 11.67
CA GLN A 22 0.00 28.58 11.80
C GLN A 22 -0.16 29.33 10.47
N SER A 23 -0.82 28.70 9.49
CA SER A 23 -1.23 29.38 8.26
C SER A 23 -2.66 29.88 8.41
N GLY A 24 -3.10 30.82 7.56
CA GLY A 24 -4.50 31.27 7.49
C GLY A 24 -5.52 30.13 7.24
N ASN A 25 -5.03 28.93 6.90
CA ASN A 25 -5.77 27.69 6.96
C ASN A 25 -5.06 26.68 7.90
N PRO A 26 -5.38 26.66 9.21
CA PRO A 26 -4.66 25.87 10.21
C PRO A 26 -4.81 24.36 10.02
N THR A 27 -5.91 23.90 9.44
CA THR A 27 -6.14 22.48 9.10
C THR A 27 -5.51 22.07 7.76
N GLY A 28 -4.96 23.03 7.02
CA GLY A 28 -4.37 22.82 5.71
C GLY A 28 -5.40 22.52 4.62
N LYS A 29 -4.93 22.24 3.40
CA LYS A 29 -5.83 21.89 2.30
C LYS A 29 -6.62 20.62 2.68
N PRO A 30 -7.95 20.59 2.48
CA PRO A 30 -8.75 19.40 2.81
C PRO A 30 -8.22 18.17 2.07
N LYS A 31 -8.17 17.03 2.77
CA LYS A 31 -7.71 15.75 2.20
C LYS A 31 -8.59 15.39 1.00
N GLY A 32 -7.95 14.99 -0.11
CA GLY A 32 -8.64 14.66 -1.37
C GLY A 32 -8.99 15.85 -2.26
N ALA A 33 -8.71 17.10 -1.85
CA ALA A 33 -8.99 18.24 -2.71
C ALA A 33 -8.03 18.29 -3.91
N LEU A 34 -8.58 18.15 -5.11
CA LEU A 34 -7.84 18.27 -6.37
C LEU A 34 -7.32 19.70 -6.61
N HIS A 35 -6.30 19.82 -7.46
CA HIS A 35 -5.84 21.13 -7.93
C HIS A 35 -6.87 21.72 -8.92
N LYS A 36 -6.98 23.05 -9.00
CA LYS A 36 -7.93 23.71 -9.92
C LYS A 36 -7.71 23.26 -11.37
N ALA A 37 -6.44 23.17 -11.79
CA ALA A 37 -6.07 22.70 -13.13
C ALA A 37 -6.52 21.26 -13.38
N THR A 38 -6.34 20.35 -12.41
CA THR A 38 -6.79 18.96 -12.53
C THR A 38 -8.30 18.87 -12.69
N ARG A 39 -9.05 19.67 -11.93
CA ARG A 39 -10.51 19.71 -12.05
C ARG A 39 -10.97 20.20 -13.42
N ALA A 40 -10.34 21.26 -13.93
CA ALA A 40 -10.65 21.79 -15.26
C ALA A 40 -10.33 20.76 -16.36
N ALA A 41 -9.19 20.08 -16.27
CA ALA A 41 -8.82 19.03 -17.21
C ALA A 41 -9.84 17.86 -17.20
N LEU A 42 -10.23 17.37 -16.01
CA LEU A 42 -11.22 16.31 -15.89
C LEU A 42 -12.58 16.72 -16.48
N ALA A 43 -13.02 17.95 -16.23
CA ALA A 43 -14.27 18.47 -16.78
C ALA A 43 -14.22 18.59 -18.32
N LEU A 44 -13.06 18.90 -18.91
CA LEU A 44 -12.90 18.91 -20.36
C LEU A 44 -12.93 17.50 -20.95
N MET A 45 -12.34 16.52 -20.26
CA MET A 45 -12.25 15.13 -20.73
C MET A 45 -13.55 14.34 -20.52
N GLU A 46 -14.47 14.83 -19.68
CA GLU A 46 -15.75 14.19 -19.39
C GLU A 46 -16.59 14.09 -20.67
N GLY A 47 -17.00 12.87 -21.03
CA GLY A 47 -17.75 12.60 -22.26
C GLY A 47 -16.91 12.53 -23.54
N GLN A 48 -15.63 12.93 -23.52
CA GLN A 48 -14.72 12.88 -24.69
C GLN A 48 -13.82 11.64 -24.70
N LEU A 49 -13.97 10.74 -23.73
CA LEU A 49 -13.03 9.65 -23.50
C LEU A 49 -12.95 8.68 -24.70
N GLU A 50 -14.09 8.38 -25.34
CA GLU A 50 -14.15 7.48 -26.49
C GLU A 50 -13.40 8.06 -27.69
N GLU A 51 -13.68 9.32 -28.06
CA GLU A 51 -13.01 10.01 -29.16
C GLU A 51 -11.50 10.15 -28.91
N LEU A 52 -11.11 10.55 -27.69
CA LEU A 52 -9.70 10.67 -27.31
C LEU A 52 -8.99 9.33 -27.39
N THR A 53 -9.64 8.25 -26.95
CA THR A 53 -9.08 6.89 -27.04
C THR A 53 -8.86 6.48 -28.50
N GLN A 54 -9.81 6.76 -29.38
CA GLN A 54 -9.68 6.46 -30.81
C GLN A 54 -8.53 7.24 -31.47
N VAL A 55 -8.36 8.51 -31.12
CA VAL A 55 -7.22 9.34 -31.61
C VAL A 55 -5.89 8.73 -31.18
N VAL A 56 -5.76 8.33 -29.91
CA VAL A 56 -4.54 7.71 -29.38
C VAL A 56 -4.25 6.37 -30.07
N ILE A 57 -5.26 5.54 -30.31
CA ILE A 57 -5.11 4.28 -31.05
C ILE A 57 -4.62 4.55 -32.48
N ASN A 58 -5.22 5.50 -33.19
CA ASN A 58 -4.83 5.83 -34.55
C ASN A 58 -3.38 6.36 -34.62
N ALA A 59 -2.98 7.20 -33.67
CA ALA A 59 -1.61 7.69 -33.57
C ALA A 59 -0.61 6.56 -33.28
N ALA A 60 -0.97 5.61 -32.41
CA ALA A 60 -0.14 4.43 -32.13
C ALA A 60 0.02 3.56 -33.38
N LEU A 61 -1.06 3.29 -34.11
CA LEU A 61 -1.03 2.53 -35.37
C LEU A 61 -0.23 3.25 -36.48
N ALA A 62 -0.18 4.58 -36.45
CA ALA A 62 0.64 5.38 -37.36
C ALA A 62 2.13 5.42 -36.99
N GLY A 63 2.55 4.79 -35.88
CA GLY A 63 3.95 4.66 -35.48
C GLY A 63 4.41 5.64 -34.40
N ASP A 64 3.51 6.37 -33.74
CA ASP A 64 3.89 7.17 -32.56
C ASP A 64 4.18 6.24 -31.36
N MET A 65 5.46 6.14 -31.01
CA MET A 65 5.93 5.32 -29.90
C MET A 65 5.41 5.80 -28.53
N THR A 66 5.09 7.09 -28.40
CA THR A 66 4.51 7.66 -27.16
C THR A 66 3.07 7.21 -27.01
N ALA A 67 2.26 7.32 -28.07
CA ALA A 67 0.89 6.83 -28.07
C ALA A 67 0.83 5.32 -27.83
N THR A 68 1.73 4.57 -28.48
CA THR A 68 1.89 3.13 -28.29
C THR A 68 2.17 2.76 -26.84
N LYS A 69 3.11 3.47 -26.19
CA LYS A 69 3.41 3.28 -24.77
C LYS A 69 2.18 3.56 -23.89
N ILE A 70 1.45 4.64 -24.14
CA ILE A 70 0.23 4.99 -23.38
C ILE A 70 -0.80 3.85 -23.46
N VAL A 71 -1.00 3.28 -24.65
CA VAL A 71 -1.93 2.17 -24.88
C VAL A 71 -1.46 0.92 -24.13
N PHE A 72 -0.19 0.54 -24.25
CA PHE A 72 0.35 -0.64 -23.57
C PHE A 72 0.36 -0.51 -22.04
N ASP A 73 0.76 0.64 -21.50
CA ASP A 73 0.76 0.90 -20.05
C ASP A 73 -0.65 0.84 -19.43
N LYS A 74 -1.71 0.99 -20.24
CA LYS A 74 -3.11 0.92 -19.80
C LYS A 74 -3.78 -0.43 -20.07
N LEU A 75 -3.48 -1.07 -21.20
CA LEU A 75 -4.05 -2.38 -21.56
C LEU A 75 -3.35 -3.53 -20.86
N ILE A 76 -2.03 -3.46 -20.71
CA ILE A 76 -1.25 -4.49 -20.02
C ILE A 76 -1.11 -4.05 -18.58
N PRO A 77 -1.77 -4.73 -17.61
CA PRO A 77 -1.46 -4.52 -16.21
C PRO A 77 0.04 -4.76 -16.04
N GLN A 78 0.78 -3.80 -15.51
CA GLN A 78 2.14 -4.06 -15.06
C GLN A 78 2.05 -5.17 -14.02
N ALA A 79 2.44 -6.38 -14.41
CA ALA A 79 2.47 -7.52 -13.51
C ALA A 79 3.49 -7.19 -12.43
N LYS A 80 3.01 -6.71 -11.28
CA LYS A 80 3.87 -6.36 -10.15
C LYS A 80 4.62 -7.59 -9.65
N GLU A 81 3.99 -8.75 -9.74
CA GLU A 81 4.52 -10.04 -9.33
C GLU A 81 4.04 -11.13 -10.30
N ALA A 82 4.90 -12.08 -10.64
CA ALA A 82 4.54 -13.22 -11.48
C ALA A 82 3.62 -14.19 -10.71
N PRO A 83 2.72 -14.93 -11.38
CA PRO A 83 1.93 -15.97 -10.73
C PRO A 83 2.83 -17.01 -10.01
N ILE A 84 2.39 -17.47 -8.85
CA ILE A 84 3.07 -18.56 -8.12
C ILE A 84 2.69 -19.87 -8.80
N GLU A 85 3.66 -20.57 -9.36
CA GLU A 85 3.44 -21.90 -9.91
C GLU A 85 3.08 -22.90 -8.78
N PRO A 86 2.15 -23.85 -9.03
CA PRO A 86 1.82 -24.87 -8.05
C PRO A 86 3.06 -25.62 -7.58
N GLY A 87 3.31 -25.63 -6.26
CA GLY A 87 4.47 -26.30 -5.65
C GLY A 87 5.72 -25.43 -5.48
N ALA A 88 5.69 -24.14 -5.84
CA ALA A 88 6.82 -23.23 -5.61
C ALA A 88 7.24 -23.10 -4.13
N VAL A 89 6.30 -23.34 -3.20
CA VAL A 89 6.56 -23.42 -1.76
C VAL A 89 5.80 -24.62 -1.20
N THR A 90 6.50 -25.50 -0.51
CA THR A 90 5.88 -26.57 0.26
C THR A 90 5.82 -26.13 1.71
N LEU A 91 4.61 -25.92 2.23
CA LEU A 91 4.39 -25.56 3.63
C LEU A 91 4.01 -26.80 4.45
N PRO A 92 4.48 -26.91 5.70
CA PRO A 92 4.01 -27.93 6.63
C PRO A 92 2.53 -27.70 6.98
N GLU A 93 1.88 -28.69 7.58
CA GLU A 93 0.56 -28.50 8.17
C GLU A 93 0.63 -27.36 9.20
N LEU A 94 -0.25 -26.38 9.03
CA LEU A 94 -0.24 -25.18 9.84
C LEU A 94 -0.91 -25.44 11.19
N SER A 95 -0.14 -25.14 12.24
CA SER A 95 -0.51 -25.14 13.66
C SER A 95 0.26 -24.00 14.32
N GLY A 96 -0.14 -23.54 15.51
CA GLY A 96 0.58 -22.47 16.22
C GLY A 96 2.09 -22.74 16.36
N ALA A 97 2.47 -24.01 16.58
CA ALA A 97 3.86 -24.43 16.75
C ALA A 97 4.65 -24.59 15.44
N SER A 98 3.98 -24.80 14.30
CA SER A 98 4.64 -25.03 13.00
C SER A 98 4.82 -23.76 12.16
N VAL A 99 4.33 -22.61 12.64
CA VAL A 99 4.51 -21.30 11.97
C VAL A 99 6.00 -20.95 11.73
N PRO A 100 6.93 -21.15 12.69
CA PRO A 100 8.35 -20.86 12.44
C PRO A 100 8.94 -21.69 11.30
N ASP A 101 8.58 -22.98 11.22
CA ASP A 101 9.05 -23.88 10.17
C ASP A 101 8.47 -23.48 8.80
N ALA A 102 7.19 -23.07 8.77
CA ALA A 102 6.56 -22.54 7.56
C ALA A 102 7.24 -21.25 7.08
N VAL A 103 7.59 -20.34 7.99
CA VAL A 103 8.34 -19.11 7.65
C VAL A 103 9.73 -19.46 7.11
N ALA A 104 10.44 -20.41 7.72
CA ALA A 104 11.74 -20.85 7.25
C ALA A 104 11.67 -21.44 5.82
N ALA A 105 10.65 -22.25 5.53
CA ALA A 105 10.42 -22.79 4.19
C ALA A 105 10.18 -21.69 3.14
N ILE A 106 9.44 -20.64 3.49
CA ILE A 106 9.21 -19.49 2.59
C ILE A 106 10.51 -18.73 2.35
N VAL A 107 11.29 -18.46 3.40
CA VAL A 107 12.58 -17.77 3.27
C VAL A 107 13.53 -18.55 2.35
N HIS A 108 13.54 -19.88 2.48
CA HIS A 108 14.31 -20.75 1.59
C HIS A 108 13.86 -20.64 0.14
N ALA A 109 12.55 -20.72 -0.12
CA ALA A 109 12.00 -20.60 -1.47
C ALA A 109 12.29 -19.22 -2.11
N VAL A 110 12.33 -18.15 -1.31
CA VAL A 110 12.77 -16.82 -1.79
C VAL A 110 14.26 -16.80 -2.10
N ALA A 111 15.10 -17.41 -1.25
CA ALA A 111 16.54 -17.47 -1.46
C ALA A 111 16.93 -18.28 -2.71
N GLU A 112 16.17 -19.32 -3.03
CA GLU A 112 16.35 -20.15 -4.23
C GLU A 112 15.79 -19.51 -5.51
N GLY A 113 15.03 -18.42 -5.37
CA GLY A 113 14.38 -17.74 -6.50
C GLY A 113 13.09 -18.42 -7.00
N SER A 114 12.63 -19.47 -6.32
CA SER A 114 11.35 -20.13 -6.60
C SER A 114 10.15 -19.25 -6.23
N LEU A 115 10.34 -18.31 -5.31
CA LEU A 115 9.31 -17.36 -4.88
C LEU A 115 9.80 -15.90 -4.95
N PRO A 116 9.05 -14.98 -5.58
CA PRO A 116 9.33 -13.54 -5.52
C PRO A 116 9.34 -12.99 -4.08
N PRO A 117 10.30 -12.11 -3.72
CA PRO A 117 10.40 -11.56 -2.35
C PRO A 117 9.13 -10.84 -1.86
N GLY A 118 8.44 -10.12 -2.76
CA GLY A 118 7.20 -9.42 -2.42
C GLY A 118 6.06 -10.38 -2.04
N GLN A 119 5.98 -11.51 -2.73
CA GLN A 119 5.03 -12.58 -2.40
C GLN A 119 5.41 -13.30 -1.11
N GLY A 120 6.71 -13.59 -0.92
CA GLY A 120 7.21 -14.16 0.35
C GLY A 120 6.83 -13.29 1.55
N GLN A 121 7.00 -11.98 1.45
CA GLN A 121 6.59 -11.04 2.49
C GLN A 121 5.08 -11.07 2.74
N GLN A 122 4.26 -11.14 1.69
CA GLN A 122 2.79 -11.25 1.83
C GLN A 122 2.39 -12.54 2.55
N ILE A 123 2.98 -13.69 2.20
CA ILE A 123 2.66 -14.98 2.80
C ILE A 123 3.08 -15.01 4.28
N VAL A 124 4.28 -14.51 4.61
CA VAL A 124 4.74 -14.40 6.01
C VAL A 124 3.78 -13.53 6.83
N ALA A 125 3.28 -12.42 6.28
CA ALA A 125 2.30 -11.58 6.96
C ALA A 125 0.95 -12.31 7.21
N MET A 126 0.53 -13.19 6.30
CA MET A 126 -0.65 -14.04 6.52
C MET A 126 -0.42 -15.05 7.64
N LEU A 127 0.77 -15.67 7.69
CA LEU A 127 1.15 -16.60 8.75
C LEU A 127 1.20 -15.93 10.13
N ASP A 128 1.67 -14.69 10.22
CA ASP A 128 1.62 -13.91 11.46
C ASP A 128 0.18 -13.65 11.92
N GLY A 129 -0.74 -13.40 10.98
CA GLY A 129 -2.17 -13.27 11.27
C GLY A 129 -2.77 -14.57 11.80
N TYR A 130 -2.44 -15.70 11.17
CA TYR A 130 -2.85 -17.03 11.61
C TYR A 130 -2.32 -17.33 13.03
N ARG A 131 -1.03 -17.10 13.29
CA ARG A 131 -0.41 -17.32 14.61
C ARG A 131 -1.16 -16.57 15.71
N LYS A 132 -1.41 -15.27 15.50
CA LYS A 132 -2.13 -14.44 16.47
C LYS A 132 -3.55 -14.94 16.74
N ALA A 133 -4.25 -15.39 15.70
CA ALA A 133 -5.61 -15.93 15.85
C ALA A 133 -5.62 -17.23 16.66
N THR A 134 -4.68 -18.14 16.40
CA THR A 134 -4.55 -19.40 17.15
C THR A 134 -4.13 -19.15 18.60
N GLU A 135 -3.13 -18.31 18.83
CA GLU A 135 -2.68 -17.95 20.18
C GLU A 135 -3.81 -17.32 21.00
N LEU A 136 -4.59 -16.42 20.39
CA LEU A 136 -5.73 -15.80 21.07
C LEU A 136 -6.79 -16.83 21.45
N ALA A 137 -7.14 -17.74 20.53
CA ALA A 137 -8.10 -18.81 20.80
C ALA A 137 -7.63 -19.76 21.92
N GLU A 138 -6.35 -20.12 21.95
CA GLU A 138 -5.76 -20.94 23.00
C GLU A 138 -5.77 -20.23 24.37
N ILE A 139 -5.45 -18.93 24.39
CA ILE A 139 -5.48 -18.12 25.61
C ILE A 139 -6.90 -17.99 26.14
N GLU A 140 -7.89 -17.71 25.28
CA GLU A 140 -9.30 -17.63 25.66
C GLU A 140 -9.79 -18.95 26.27
N ALA A 141 -9.48 -20.08 25.63
CA ALA A 141 -9.85 -21.39 26.15
C ALA A 141 -9.25 -21.68 27.54
N ARG A 142 -7.97 -21.33 27.74
CA ARG A 142 -7.30 -21.48 29.04
C ARG A 142 -7.87 -20.53 30.10
N LEU A 143 -8.21 -19.30 29.72
CA LEU A 143 -8.81 -18.33 30.62
C LEU A 143 -10.19 -18.79 31.09
N THR A 144 -11.06 -19.22 30.16
CA THR A 144 -12.38 -19.76 30.51
C THR A 144 -12.29 -20.99 31.41
N ALA A 145 -11.34 -21.90 31.16
CA ALA A 145 -11.12 -23.04 32.03
C ALA A 145 -10.68 -22.63 33.45
N LEU A 146 -9.81 -21.62 33.56
CA LEU A 146 -9.40 -21.07 34.86
C LEU A 146 -10.55 -20.37 35.57
N GLU A 147 -11.34 -19.55 34.88
CA GLU A 147 -12.51 -18.86 35.43
C GLU A 147 -13.57 -19.85 35.94
N GLN A 148 -13.82 -20.94 35.22
CA GLN A 148 -14.71 -22.02 35.68
C GLN A 148 -14.18 -22.74 36.92
N SER A 149 -12.86 -22.94 37.00
CA SER A 149 -12.23 -23.57 38.17
C SER A 149 -12.14 -22.65 39.40
N ALA A 150 -12.04 -21.32 39.19
CA ALA A 150 -11.88 -20.32 40.24
C ALA A 150 -13.22 -19.69 40.70
N GLY A 151 -14.25 -19.70 39.85
CA GLY A 151 -15.60 -19.18 40.15
C GLY A 151 -16.56 -20.19 40.77
N GLY A 152 -16.10 -21.39 41.12
CA GLY A 152 -16.88 -22.39 41.86
C GLY A 152 -16.85 -22.15 43.37
N ALA A 153 -17.51 -21.09 43.84
CA ALA A 153 -17.88 -20.87 45.24
C ALA A 153 -19.20 -20.09 45.33
#